data_AF-X1B4P9-F1
#
_entry.id   AF-X1B4P9-F1
#
_cell.length_a   1.000
_cell.length_b   1.000
_cell.length_c   1.000
_cell.angle_alpha   90.00
_cell.angle_beta   90.00
_cell.angle_gamma   90.00
#
_symmetry.space_group_name_H-M   'P 1'
#
loop_
_entity.id
_entity.type
_entity.pdbx_description
1 polymer ?
#
loop_
_entity_poly.entity_id
_entity_poly.type
_entity_poly.pdbx_seq_one_letter_code
_entity_poly.pdbx_strand_id
1 'polypeptide(L)'
;MDPRIEKLAKNLVNYSCKIQKGEKVLVECVGNSGIPLTRALIKEIYKTGGVPYMELKDNSIVRELLKKSTPEQLESMAKYELTRMKEMDAFIGIRAGDKLAAVSWEKNGEICCISLIKAEDFAEMVKDLLGPMMEEILKKKKDKIKVEPK
;
A
#
# COMPACT_ATOMS: atom_id res chain seq x y z
N MET A 1 5.04 -20.51 -13.06
CA MET A 1 4.81 -19.29 -12.26
C MET A 1 5.69 -19.40 -11.01
N ASP A 2 6.32 -18.33 -10.54
CA ASP A 2 7.25 -18.40 -9.40
C ASP A 2 6.49 -18.84 -8.12
N PRO A 3 6.88 -19.95 -7.45
CA PRO A 3 6.21 -20.44 -6.24
C PRO A 3 6.15 -19.43 -5.10
N ARG A 4 7.10 -18.49 -5.03
CA ARG A 4 7.13 -17.43 -4.02
C ARG A 4 6.00 -16.44 -4.23
N ILE A 5 5.67 -16.13 -5.48
CA ILE A 5 4.58 -15.23 -5.86
C ILE A 5 3.24 -15.87 -5.54
N GLU A 6 3.07 -17.15 -5.84
CA GLU A 6 1.85 -17.89 -5.50
C GLU A 6 1.64 -17.98 -3.99
N LYS A 7 2.70 -18.25 -3.23
CA LYS A 7 2.66 -18.26 -1.76
C LYS A 7 2.31 -16.89 -1.19
N LEU A 8 2.89 -15.82 -1.71
CA LEU A 8 2.57 -14.46 -1.28
C LEU A 8 1.10 -14.13 -1.55
N ALA A 9 0.59 -14.42 -2.75
CA ALA A 9 -0.81 -14.20 -3.09
C ALA A 9 -1.76 -14.97 -2.15
N LYS A 10 -1.46 -16.25 -1.87
CA LYS A 10 -2.20 -17.05 -0.89
C LYS A 10 -2.24 -16.41 0.49
N ASN A 11 -1.11 -15.92 0.98
CA ASN A 11 -1.03 -15.29 2.30
C ASN A 11 -1.80 -13.96 2.35
N LEU A 12 -1.71 -13.14 1.31
CA LEU A 12 -2.42 -11.87 1.25
C LEU A 12 -3.94 -12.11 1.23
N VAL A 13 -4.41 -13.00 0.37
CA VAL A 13 -5.85 -13.26 0.20
C VAL A 13 -6.44 -14.00 1.40
N ASN A 14 -5.84 -15.12 1.83
CA ASN A 14 -6.47 -16.01 2.79
C ASN A 14 -6.14 -15.68 4.26
N TYR A 15 -4.94 -15.16 4.53
CA TYR A 15 -4.50 -14.91 5.91
C TYR A 15 -4.65 -13.43 6.29
N SER A 16 -4.21 -12.53 5.41
CA SER A 16 -4.11 -11.11 5.74
C SER A 16 -5.45 -10.40 5.56
N CYS A 17 -6.06 -10.53 4.37
CA CYS A 17 -7.38 -9.95 4.08
C CYS A 17 -8.54 -10.90 4.42
N LYS A 18 -8.27 -12.21 4.57
CA LYS A 18 -9.28 -13.25 4.88
C LYS A 18 -10.51 -13.17 3.98
N ILE A 19 -10.29 -13.04 2.67
CA ILE A 19 -11.36 -12.79 1.71
C ILE A 19 -12.42 -13.89 1.73
N GLN A 20 -13.68 -13.48 1.84
CA GLN A 20 -14.86 -14.33 1.85
C GLN A 20 -15.58 -14.34 0.48
N LYS A 21 -16.47 -15.31 0.31
CA LYS A 21 -17.30 -15.43 -0.89
C LYS A 21 -18.17 -14.18 -1.07
N GLY A 22 -18.13 -13.58 -2.26
CA GLY A 22 -18.92 -12.40 -2.60
C GLY A 22 -18.26 -11.06 -2.26
N GLU A 23 -17.18 -11.06 -1.48
CA GLU A 23 -16.46 -9.82 -1.15
C GLU A 23 -15.76 -9.25 -2.38
N LYS A 24 -15.93 -7.94 -2.60
CA LYS A 24 -15.32 -7.19 -3.69
C LYS A 24 -13.93 -6.73 -3.27
N VAL A 25 -12.92 -7.12 -4.05
CA VAL A 25 -11.52 -6.84 -3.74
C VAL A 25 -10.90 -5.99 -4.84
N LEU A 26 -10.48 -4.78 -4.52
CA LEU A 26 -9.76 -3.93 -5.46
C LEU A 26 -8.26 -4.22 -5.38
N VAL A 27 -7.68 -4.67 -6.50
CA VAL A 27 -6.24 -4.84 -6.68
C VAL A 27 -5.73 -3.68 -7.53
N GLU A 28 -4.86 -2.86 -6.98
CA GLU A 28 -4.20 -1.77 -7.73
C GLU A 28 -2.73 -2.11 -7.93
N CYS A 29 -2.25 -2.09 -9.17
CA CYS A 29 -0.84 -2.28 -9.48
C CYS A 29 -0.27 -1.05 -10.15
N VAL A 30 0.84 -0.54 -9.62
CA VAL A 30 1.60 0.56 -10.20
C VAL A 30 2.92 0.00 -10.74
N GLY A 31 3.14 0.12 -12.04
CA GLY A 31 4.32 -0.37 -12.73
C GLY A 31 4.22 -1.86 -13.14
N ASN A 32 5.01 -2.23 -14.15
CA ASN A 32 4.85 -3.51 -14.86
C ASN A 32 5.47 -4.71 -14.13
N SER A 33 6.44 -4.50 -13.24
CA SER A 33 7.09 -5.61 -12.51
C SER A 33 6.14 -6.29 -11.49
N GLY A 34 5.03 -5.65 -11.13
CA GLY A 34 4.01 -6.20 -10.23
C GLY A 34 3.02 -7.16 -10.90
N ILE A 35 2.96 -7.16 -12.24
CA ILE A 35 1.98 -7.92 -13.03
C ILE A 35 1.95 -9.43 -12.67
N PRO A 36 3.08 -10.12 -12.47
CA PRO A 36 3.06 -11.53 -12.07
C PRO A 36 2.32 -11.77 -10.74
N LEU A 37 2.51 -10.89 -9.75
CA LEU A 37 1.81 -10.97 -8.47
C LEU A 37 0.34 -10.59 -8.60
N THR A 38 0.03 -9.54 -9.36
CA THR A 38 -1.36 -9.16 -9.67
C THR A 38 -2.14 -10.35 -10.26
N ARG A 39 -1.56 -11.06 -11.22
CA ARG A 39 -2.18 -12.25 -11.81
C ARG A 39 -2.37 -13.37 -10.79
N ALA A 40 -1.44 -13.54 -9.85
CA ALA A 40 -1.57 -14.54 -8.78
C ALA A 40 -2.70 -14.18 -7.82
N LEU A 41 -2.79 -12.90 -7.41
CA LEU A 41 -3.86 -12.40 -6.55
C LEU A 41 -5.23 -12.60 -7.17
N ILE A 42 -5.43 -12.18 -8.42
CA ILE A 42 -6.72 -12.34 -9.11
C ILE A 42 -7.15 -13.82 -9.13
N LYS A 43 -6.23 -14.73 -9.46
CA LYS A 43 -6.51 -16.18 -9.45
C LYS A 43 -6.89 -16.68 -8.05
N GLU A 44 -6.20 -16.20 -7.02
CA GLU A 44 -6.44 -16.64 -5.64
C GLU A 44 -7.74 -16.08 -5.08
N ILE A 45 -8.08 -14.82 -5.37
CA ILE A 45 -9.36 -14.21 -4.98
C ILE A 45 -10.53 -14.98 -5.59
N TYR A 46 -10.45 -15.35 -6.87
CA TYR A 46 -11.50 -16.17 -7.48
C TYR A 46 -11.65 -17.55 -6.80
N LYS A 47 -10.56 -18.14 -6.27
CA LYS A 47 -10.65 -19.44 -5.56
C LYS A 47 -11.42 -19.34 -4.25
N THR A 48 -11.42 -18.19 -3.57
CA THR A 48 -12.21 -17.97 -2.36
C THR A 48 -13.69 -17.67 -2.66
N GLY A 49 -14.02 -17.45 -3.94
CA GLY A 49 -15.33 -16.95 -4.36
C GLY A 49 -15.48 -15.43 -4.19
N GLY A 50 -14.40 -14.71 -3.90
CA GLY A 50 -14.36 -13.26 -3.93
C GLY A 50 -14.44 -12.71 -5.36
N VAL A 51 -14.67 -11.40 -5.48
CA VAL A 51 -14.90 -10.69 -6.74
C VAL A 51 -13.77 -9.67 -6.95
N PRO A 52 -12.73 -10.00 -7.73
CA PRO A 52 -11.60 -9.09 -7.94
C PRO A 52 -11.96 -7.98 -8.95
N TYR A 53 -11.58 -6.74 -8.60
CA TYR A 53 -11.51 -5.57 -9.46
C TYR A 53 -10.04 -5.19 -9.61
N MET A 54 -9.67 -4.66 -10.78
CA MET A 54 -8.26 -4.44 -11.10
C MET A 54 -8.01 -3.06 -11.73
N GLU A 55 -6.94 -2.39 -11.31
CA GLU A 55 -6.44 -1.18 -11.94
C GLU A 55 -4.91 -1.19 -12.07
N LEU A 56 -4.42 -1.02 -13.30
CA LEU A 56 -2.99 -0.95 -13.61
C LEU A 56 -2.64 0.49 -13.97
N LYS A 57 -1.71 1.09 -13.22
CA LYS A 57 -1.21 2.44 -13.44
C LYS A 57 0.25 2.42 -13.85
N ASP A 58 0.61 3.34 -14.73
CA ASP A 58 2.00 3.64 -15.05
C ASP A 58 2.36 5.03 -14.49
N ASN A 59 3.43 5.08 -13.69
CA ASN A 59 3.86 6.32 -13.04
C ASN A 59 4.29 7.40 -14.02
N SER A 60 4.83 7.05 -15.19
CA SER A 60 5.21 8.04 -16.21
C SER A 60 3.98 8.74 -16.78
N ILE A 61 2.90 7.99 -17.01
CA ILE A 61 1.62 8.52 -17.50
C ILE A 61 0.92 9.35 -16.42
N VAL A 62 0.84 8.83 -15.19
CA VAL A 62 0.24 9.58 -14.07
C VAL A 62 1.00 10.89 -13.83
N ARG A 63 2.34 10.87 -13.89
CA ARG A 63 3.15 12.08 -13.75
C ARG A 63 2.86 13.09 -14.87
N GLU A 64 2.72 12.64 -16.11
CA GLU A 64 2.36 13.52 -17.23
C GLU A 64 0.99 14.17 -17.03
N LEU A 65 -0.01 13.38 -16.60
CA LEU A 65 -1.36 13.87 -16.28
C LEU A 65 -1.34 14.96 -15.21
N LEU A 66 -0.55 14.78 -14.16
CA LEU A 66 -0.48 15.71 -13.02
C LEU A 66 0.25 17.02 -13.32
N LYS A 67 1.03 17.13 -14.41
CA LYS A 67 1.78 18.36 -14.72
C LYS A 67 0.91 19.59 -14.94
N LYS A 68 -0.32 19.40 -15.43
CA LYS A 68 -1.26 20.48 -15.77
C LYS A 68 -2.66 20.25 -15.20
N SER A 69 -2.81 19.33 -14.25
CA SER A 69 -4.12 19.04 -13.67
C SER A 69 -4.65 20.24 -12.90
N THR A 70 -5.92 20.59 -13.11
CA THR A 70 -6.58 21.67 -12.37
C THR A 70 -7.15 21.15 -11.04
N PRO A 71 -7.43 22.03 -10.05
CA PRO A 71 -8.10 21.63 -8.82
C PRO A 71 -9.42 20.90 -9.06
N GLU A 72 -10.25 21.37 -9.98
CA GLU A 72 -11.56 20.78 -10.29
C GLU A 72 -11.41 19.38 -10.90
N GLN A 73 -10.36 19.17 -11.72
CA GLN A 73 -10.01 17.86 -12.25
C GLN A 73 -9.62 16.90 -11.12
N LEU A 74 -8.77 17.35 -10.20
CA LEU A 74 -8.31 16.55 -9.06
C LEU A 74 -9.46 16.20 -8.11
N GLU A 75 -10.36 17.14 -7.84
CA GLU A 75 -11.56 16.91 -7.04
C GLU A 75 -12.48 15.84 -7.68
N SER A 76 -12.68 15.92 -9.00
CA SER A 76 -13.46 14.94 -9.74
C SER A 76 -12.83 13.56 -9.69
N MET A 77 -11.50 13.47 -9.92
CA MET A 77 -10.75 12.22 -9.82
C MET A 77 -10.85 11.61 -8.41
N ALA A 78 -10.66 12.42 -7.37
CA ALA A 78 -10.77 11.98 -5.98
C ALA A 78 -12.18 11.46 -5.66
N LYS A 79 -13.22 12.11 -6.18
CA LYS A 79 -14.61 11.66 -6.00
C LYS A 79 -14.84 10.28 -6.62
N TYR A 80 -14.34 10.03 -7.83
CA TYR A 80 -14.48 8.73 -8.48
C TYR A 80 -13.73 7.62 -7.74
N GLU A 81 -12.49 7.88 -7.32
CA GLU A 81 -11.70 6.94 -6.55
C GLU A 81 -12.36 6.63 -5.20
N LEU A 82 -12.86 7.65 -4.49
CA LEU A 82 -13.55 7.48 -3.22
C LEU A 82 -14.82 6.64 -3.37
N THR A 83 -15.65 6.91 -4.39
CA THR A 83 -16.85 6.11 -4.65
C THR A 83 -16.48 4.66 -4.90
N ARG A 84 -15.46 4.42 -5.74
CA ARG A 84 -14.99 3.05 -6.03
C ARG A 84 -14.51 2.36 -4.76
N MET A 85 -13.68 3.02 -3.94
CA MET A 85 -13.18 2.43 -2.69
C MET A 85 -14.30 2.13 -1.68
N LYS A 86 -15.34 2.96 -1.62
CA LYS A 86 -16.51 2.72 -0.73
C LYS A 86 -17.32 1.48 -1.09
N GLU A 87 -17.26 1.05 -2.35
CA GLU A 87 -17.96 -0.15 -2.80
C GLU A 87 -17.16 -1.44 -2.59
N MET A 88 -15.90 -1.36 -2.17
CA MET A 88 -15.01 -2.51 -2.01
C MET A 88 -14.94 -2.94 -0.54
N ASP A 89 -14.84 -4.25 -0.33
CA ASP A 89 -14.68 -4.85 0.98
C ASP A 89 -13.20 -4.97 1.38
N ALA A 90 -12.30 -5.07 0.39
CA ALA A 90 -10.85 -5.10 0.61
C ALA A 90 -10.07 -4.38 -0.50
N PHE A 91 -8.89 -3.85 -0.14
CA PHE A 91 -7.96 -3.21 -1.06
C PHE A 91 -6.54 -3.80 -0.95
N ILE A 92 -5.95 -4.18 -2.08
CA ILE A 92 -4.57 -4.65 -2.19
C ILE A 92 -3.82 -3.78 -3.21
N GLY A 93 -3.00 -2.88 -2.71
CA GLY A 93 -2.10 -2.04 -3.52
C GLY A 93 -0.75 -2.70 -3.75
N ILE A 94 -0.22 -2.61 -4.96
CA ILE A 94 1.13 -3.02 -5.34
C ILE A 94 1.83 -1.82 -5.97
N ARG A 95 2.97 -1.42 -5.42
CA ARG A 95 3.91 -0.46 -6.01
C ARG A 95 5.15 -1.22 -6.41
N ALA A 96 5.30 -1.49 -7.71
CA ALA A 96 6.24 -2.48 -8.17
C ALA A 96 7.72 -2.01 -8.10
N GLY A 97 8.60 -2.90 -7.67
CA GLY A 97 10.05 -2.74 -7.55
C GLY A 97 10.72 -4.04 -7.11
N ASP A 98 12.06 -4.04 -7.04
CA ASP A 98 12.84 -5.29 -6.88
C ASP A 98 12.70 -5.93 -5.50
N LYS A 99 12.47 -5.11 -4.45
CA LYS A 99 12.23 -5.58 -3.08
C LYS A 99 11.02 -4.88 -2.49
N LEU A 100 10.03 -5.65 -2.06
CA LEU A 100 8.76 -5.14 -1.52
C LEU A 100 8.65 -5.31 0.00
N ALA A 101 8.14 -4.30 0.67
CA ALA A 101 7.67 -4.30 2.05
C ALA A 101 6.14 -4.25 2.06
N ALA A 102 5.49 -4.95 2.99
CA ALA A 102 4.05 -4.91 3.17
C ALA A 102 3.69 -3.94 4.30
N VAL A 103 2.72 -3.08 4.03
CA VAL A 103 2.13 -2.16 5.01
C VAL A 103 0.63 -2.41 5.04
N SER A 104 0.10 -2.67 6.23
CA SER A 104 -1.34 -2.89 6.45
C SER A 104 -1.95 -1.74 7.23
N TRP A 105 -3.21 -1.45 6.92
CA TRP A 105 -4.05 -0.55 7.69
C TRP A 105 -5.19 -1.35 8.29
N GLU A 106 -5.49 -1.06 9.56
CA GLU A 106 -6.55 -1.72 10.32
C GLU A 106 -7.68 -0.75 10.65
N LYS A 107 -8.91 -1.25 10.60
CA LYS A 107 -10.10 -0.55 11.06
C LYS A 107 -10.89 -1.52 11.93
N ASN A 108 -11.21 -1.11 13.16
CA ASN A 108 -11.92 -1.94 14.14
C ASN A 108 -11.26 -3.31 14.41
N GLY A 109 -9.91 -3.38 14.34
CA GLY A 109 -9.15 -4.61 14.56
C GLY A 109 -9.09 -5.56 13.36
N GLU A 110 -9.63 -5.15 12.21
CA GLU A 110 -9.59 -5.92 10.96
C GLU A 110 -8.75 -5.17 9.92
N ILE A 111 -7.91 -5.91 9.18
CA ILE A 111 -7.11 -5.34 8.10
C ILE A 111 -8.05 -4.99 6.95
N CYS A 112 -8.18 -3.69 6.67
CA CYS A 112 -9.00 -3.19 5.57
C CYS A 112 -8.19 -2.97 4.29
N CYS A 113 -6.90 -2.62 4.43
CA CYS A 113 -6.03 -2.29 3.29
C CYS A 113 -4.64 -2.87 3.50
N ILE A 114 -4.07 -3.45 2.44
CA ILE A 114 -2.65 -3.81 2.38
C ILE A 114 -2.03 -3.12 1.17
N SER A 115 -0.86 -2.51 1.37
CA SER A 115 -0.04 -1.95 0.31
C SER A 115 1.33 -2.58 0.33
N LEU A 116 1.75 -3.14 -0.81
CA LEU A 116 3.13 -3.52 -1.06
C LEU A 116 3.86 -2.34 -1.68
N ILE A 117 4.91 -1.88 -1.02
CA ILE A 117 5.74 -0.75 -1.44
C ILE A 117 7.19 -1.18 -1.56
N LYS A 118 8.03 -0.47 -2.31
CA LYS A 118 9.45 -0.81 -2.32
C LYS A 118 10.03 -0.65 -0.92
N ALA A 119 10.88 -1.57 -0.53
CA ALA A 119 11.51 -1.56 0.79
C ALA A 119 12.42 -0.33 0.98
N GLU A 120 13.07 0.14 -0.08
CA GLU A 120 13.87 1.37 -0.06
C GLU A 120 12.97 2.60 0.16
N ASP A 121 11.92 2.77 -0.66
CA ASP A 121 10.96 3.88 -0.52
C ASP A 121 10.32 3.90 0.88
N PHE A 122 10.01 2.72 1.44
CA PHE A 122 9.52 2.61 2.82
C PHE A 122 10.56 3.07 3.85
N ALA A 123 11.81 2.63 3.69
CA ALA A 123 12.89 2.98 4.61
C ALA A 123 13.16 4.50 4.60
N GLU A 124 13.12 5.14 3.44
CA GLU A 124 13.21 6.59 3.31
C GLU A 124 12.04 7.28 4.03
N MET A 125 10.79 6.85 3.77
CA MET A 125 9.61 7.40 4.43
C MET A 125 9.67 7.29 5.96
N VAL A 126 10.11 6.15 6.49
CA VAL A 126 10.28 5.93 7.94
C VAL A 126 11.37 6.83 8.50
N LYS A 127 12.49 6.99 7.77
CA LYS A 127 13.59 7.86 8.18
C LYS A 127 13.16 9.32 8.23
N ASP A 128 12.39 9.78 7.24
CA ASP A 128 11.90 11.16 7.20
C ASP A 128 10.89 11.44 8.32
N LEU A 129 10.06 10.46 8.67
CA LEU A 129 9.07 10.59 9.74
C LEU A 129 9.70 10.51 11.15
N LEU A 130 10.58 9.53 11.38
CA LEU A 130 11.15 9.26 12.70
C LEU A 130 12.47 9.99 12.97
N GLY A 131 13.17 10.41 11.92
CA GLY A 131 14.45 11.14 12.02
C GLY A 131 14.33 12.40 12.89
N PRO A 132 13.38 13.31 12.61
CA PRO A 132 13.17 14.50 13.43
C PRO A 132 12.85 14.18 14.90
N MET A 133 12.03 13.15 15.14
CA MET A 133 11.71 12.70 16.51
C MET A 133 12.93 12.13 17.24
N MET A 134 13.78 11.35 16.56
CA MET A 134 15.03 10.84 17.13
C MET A 134 16.01 11.96 17.45
N GLU A 135 16.14 12.96 16.58
CA GLU A 135 16.99 14.13 16.81
C GLU A 135 16.51 14.94 18.03
N GLU A 136 15.21 15.13 18.20
CA GLU A 136 14.64 15.76 19.39
C GLU A 136 14.90 14.94 20.67
N ILE A 137 14.75 13.61 20.63
CA ILE A 137 15.04 12.73 21.77
C ILE A 137 16.53 12.81 22.14
N LEU A 138 17.42 12.85 21.15
CA LEU A 138 18.87 12.98 21.36
C LEU A 138 19.25 14.35 21.92
N LYS A 139 18.61 15.44 21.46
CA LYS A 139 18.76 16.78 22.03
C LYS A 139 18.30 16.82 23.49
N LYS A 140 17.10 16.31 23.79
CA LYS A 140 16.56 16.21 25.17
C LYS A 140 17.45 15.37 26.09
N LYS A 141 18.09 14.30 25.61
CA LYS A 141 19.08 13.54 26.39
C LYS A 141 20.36 14.33 26.64
N LYS A 142 20.89 15.03 25.64
CA LYS A 142 22.07 15.90 25.81
C LYS A 142 21.82 17.05 26.79
N ASP A 143 20.62 17.61 26.77
CA ASP A 143 20.23 18.69 27.70
C ASP A 143 20.06 18.17 29.13
N LYS A 144 19.51 16.95 29.32
CA LYS A 144 19.44 16.31 30.65
C LYS A 144 20.81 15.96 31.24
N ILE A 145 21.81 15.66 30.41
CA ILE A 145 23.18 15.36 30.88
C ILE A 145 23.95 16.63 31.29
N LYS A 146 23.50 17.83 30.87
CA LYS A 146 24.15 19.11 31.20
C LYS A 146 23.66 19.79 32.49
N VAL A 147 22.69 19.22 33.23
CA VAL A 147 22.03 19.89 34.38
C VAL A 147 22.34 19.24 35.75
N GLU A 148 23.34 18.37 35.85
CA GLU A 148 23.89 18.02 37.18
C GLU A 148 25.27 18.67 37.39
N PRO A 149 25.32 19.94 37.86
CA PRO A 149 26.48 20.42 38.58
C PRO A 149 26.45 19.84 40.00
N LYS A 150 27.59 19.26 40.42
CA LYS A 150 27.92 19.03 41.84
C LYS A 150 27.93 20.34 42.62
#